data_AF-A0A9E5BSC9-F1
#
_entry.id   AF-A0A9E5BSC9-F1
#
_cell.length_a   1.000
_cell.length_b   1.000
_cell.length_c   1.000
_cell.angle_alpha   90.00
_cell.angle_beta   90.00
_cell.angle_gamma   90.00
#
_symmetry.space_group_name_H-M   'P 1'
#
loop_
_entity.id
_entity.type
_entity.pdbx_description
1 polymer ?
#
loop_
_entity_poly.entity_id
_entity_poly.type
_entity_poly.pdbx_seq_one_letter_code
_entity_poly.pdbx_strand_id
1 'polypeptide(L)' 'MSDEDVPGCMACDLTHARQELPGGRIFASQHWVVEHCIGPLPVGTLILKPLRHCLQVGDLTAA' A
#
# COMPACT_ATOMS: atom_id res chain seq x y z
N MET A 1 16.13 -11.91 -3.12
CA MET A 1 15.21 -11.27 -2.17
C MET A 1 14.11 -10.68 -3.04
N SER A 2 12.89 -11.21 -2.99
CA SER A 2 11.82 -10.72 -3.87
C SER A 2 11.39 -9.33 -3.41
N ASP A 3 11.55 -8.33 -4.26
CA ASP A 3 11.08 -6.94 -4.07
C ASP A 3 9.54 -6.84 -4.12
N GLU A 4 8.84 -7.83 -3.61
CA GLU A 4 7.36 -7.83 -3.58
C GLU A 4 6.83 -7.24 -2.28
N ASP A 5 7.54 -7.48 -1.17
CA ASP A 5 7.23 -7.01 0.18
C ASP A 5 8.54 -6.63 0.89
N VAL A 6 8.70 -5.35 1.23
CA VAL A 6 9.93 -4.81 1.83
C VAL A 6 9.66 -4.43 3.30
N PRO A 7 10.15 -5.21 4.29
CA PRO A 7 10.06 -4.83 5.70
C PRO A 7 10.74 -3.48 5.97
N GLY A 8 10.08 -2.59 6.72
CA GLY A 8 10.56 -1.24 6.98
C GLY A 8 10.16 -0.21 5.93
N CYS A 9 9.61 -0.63 4.79
CA CYS A 9 8.88 0.28 3.91
C CYS A 9 7.49 0.53 4.50
N MET A 10 7.17 1.78 4.83
CA MET A 10 5.88 2.16 5.41
C MET A 10 4.68 1.64 4.60
N ALA A 11 4.74 1.69 3.27
CA ALA A 11 3.65 1.20 2.43
C ALA A 11 3.46 -0.32 2.55
N CYS A 12 4.54 -1.09 2.53
CA CYS A 12 4.50 -2.54 2.70
C CYS A 12 4.05 -2.93 4.11
N ASP A 13 4.61 -2.28 5.12
CA ASP A 13 4.32 -2.58 6.53
C ASP A 13 2.85 -2.39 6.87
N LEU A 14 2.18 -1.37 6.32
CA LEU A 14 0.73 -1.19 6.48
C LEU A 14 -0.07 -2.29 5.78
N THR A 15 0.27 -2.59 4.53
CA THR A 15 -0.48 -3.57 3.71
C THR A 15 -0.38 -4.98 4.26
N HIS A 16 0.76 -5.33 4.86
CA HIS A 16 1.04 -6.62 5.48
C HIS A 16 0.81 -6.62 7.00
N ALA A 17 0.13 -5.59 7.54
CA ALA A 17 -0.24 -5.49 8.95
C ALA A 17 0.95 -5.60 9.95
N ARG A 18 2.16 -5.21 9.52
CA ARG A 18 3.33 -5.02 10.40
C ARG A 18 3.28 -3.68 11.13
N GLN A 19 2.54 -2.72 10.57
CA GLN A 19 2.17 -1.48 11.22
C GLN A 19 0.64 -1.35 11.21
N GLU A 20 0.09 -0.75 12.26
CA GLU A 20 -1.34 -0.48 12.34
C GLU A 20 -1.77 0.53 11.26
N LEU A 21 -2.86 0.21 10.58
CA LEU A 21 -3.53 1.08 9.61
C LEU A 21 -4.85 1.55 10.22
N PRO A 22 -4.95 2.80 10.70
CA PRO A 22 -6.20 3.34 11.24
C PRO A 22 -7.34 3.25 10.22
N GLY A 23 -8.48 2.71 10.64
CA GLY A 23 -9.63 2.46 9.75
C GLY A 23 -9.47 1.25 8.82
N GLY A 24 -8.31 0.59 8.84
CA GLY A 24 -8.05 -0.65 8.12
C GLY A 24 -8.05 -0.52 6.59
N ARG A 25 -7.98 -1.68 5.95
CA ARG A 25 -8.10 -1.83 4.50
C ARG A 25 -9.55 -1.59 4.06
N ILE A 26 -9.73 -0.78 3.03
CA ILE A 26 -11.06 -0.50 2.45
C ILE A 26 -11.42 -1.53 1.39
N PHE A 27 -10.48 -1.85 0.49
CA PHE A 27 -10.68 -2.81 -0.60
C PHE A 27 -9.33 -3.40 -1.05
N ALA A 28 -9.36 -4.62 -1.60
CA ALA A 28 -8.21 -5.20 -2.32
C ALA A 28 -8.68 -6.00 -3.53
N SER A 29 -7.90 -5.90 -4.60
CA SER A 29 -7.93 -6.81 -5.74
C SER A 29 -6.68 -7.70 -5.74
N GLN A 30 -6.44 -8.42 -6.84
CA GLN A 30 -5.23 -9.22 -7.01
C GLN A 30 -3.94 -8.39 -7.02
N HIS A 31 -3.99 -7.14 -7.51
CA HIS A 31 -2.78 -6.33 -7.72
C HIS A 31 -2.80 -5.00 -6.98
N TRP A 32 -3.94 -4.60 -6.42
CA TRP A 32 -4.13 -3.27 -5.86
C TRP A 32 -4.79 -3.32 -4.49
N VAL A 33 -4.49 -2.33 -3.66
CA VAL A 33 -5.14 -2.12 -2.37
C VAL A 33 -5.57 -0.66 -2.23
N VAL A 34 -6.75 -0.46 -1.64
CA VAL A 34 -7.27 0.85 -1.23
C VAL A 34 -7.25 0.91 0.30
N GLU A 35 -6.57 1.92 0.83
CA GLU A 35 -6.31 2.10 2.26
C GLU A 35 -6.51 3.58 2.64
N HIS A 36 -6.71 3.85 3.93
CA HIS A 36 -6.64 5.23 4.41
C HIS A 36 -5.20 5.76 4.32
N CYS A 37 -5.05 6.98 3.85
CA CYS A 37 -3.78 7.68 3.97
C CYS A 37 -3.47 7.94 5.44
N ILE A 38 -2.26 7.62 5.87
CA ILE A 38 -1.70 8.09 7.13
C ILE A 38 -0.70 9.21 6.88
N GLY A 39 -0.80 10.28 7.67
CA GLY A 39 -0.01 11.50 7.51
C GLY A 39 -0.86 12.76 7.59
N PRO A 40 -0.31 13.94 7.22
CA PRO A 40 -0.96 15.24 7.37
C PRO A 40 -1.99 15.51 6.26
N LEU A 41 -2.84 14.54 5.93
CA LEU A 41 -3.91 14.67 4.94
C LEU A 41 -5.28 14.73 5.64
N PRO A 42 -6.30 15.35 5.03
CA PRO A 42 -7.65 15.40 5.60
C PRO A 42 -8.20 14.00 5.94
N VAL A 43 -9.03 13.93 6.97
CA VAL A 43 -9.72 12.69 7.36
C VAL A 43 -10.54 12.15 6.20
N GLY A 44 -10.46 10.84 5.98
CA GLY A 44 -11.14 10.16 4.87
C GLY A 44 -10.35 10.17 3.56
N THR A 45 -9.13 10.74 3.53
CA THR A 45 -8.27 10.63 2.35
C THR A 45 -7.85 9.17 2.16
N LEU A 46 -8.01 8.66 0.94
CA LEU A 46 -7.67 7.29 0.57
C LEU A 46 -6.46 7.26 -0.38
N ILE A 47 -5.69 6.18 -0.32
CA ILE A 47 -4.63 5.86 -1.27
C ILE A 47 -4.98 4.57 -2.01
N LEU A 48 -4.69 4.57 -3.31
CA LEU A 48 -4.61 3.38 -4.14
C LEU A 48 -3.13 3.12 -4.43
N LYS A 49 -2.65 1.91 -4.12
CA LYS A 49 -1.28 1.49 -4.41
C LYS A 49 -1.24 0.03 -4.88
N PRO A 50 -0.22 -0.37 -5.66
CA PRO A 50 -0.01 -1.78 -5.97
C PRO A 50 0.28 -2.55 -4.68
N LEU A 51 -0.15 -3.82 -4.63
CA LEU A 51 0.22 -4.75 -3.56
C LEU A 51 1.71 -5.09 -3.62
N ARG A 52 2.27 -5.18 -4.83
CA ARG A 52 3.71 -5.34 -5.06
C ARG A 52 4.44 -4.03 -4.76
N HIS A 53 5.57 -4.10 -4.06
CA HIS A 53 6.46 -2.97 -3.88
C HIS A 53 6.92 -2.41 -5.25
N CYS A 54 6.59 -1.14 -5.50
CA CYS A 54 6.97 -0.40 -6.70
C CYS A 54 7.51 0.96 -6.24
N LEU A 55 8.67 1.36 -6.75
CA LEU A 55 9.26 2.66 -6.44
C LEU A 55 8.78 3.74 -7.42
N GLN A 56 8.48 3.33 -8.65
CA GLN A 56 8.09 4.20 -9.74
C GLN A 56 6.86 3.65 -10.46
N VAL A 57 6.06 4.54 -11.06
CA VAL A 57 4.93 4.14 -11.92
C VAL A 57 5.41 3.32 -13.13
N GLY A 58 6.64 3.57 -13.59
CA GLY A 58 7.27 2.79 -14.67
C GLY A 58 7.58 1.34 -14.29
N ASP A 59 7.56 1.00 -13.00
CA ASP A 59 7.77 -0.38 -12.55
C ASP A 59 6.51 -1.24 -12.74
N LEU A 60 5.35 -0.65 -13.05
CA LEU A 60 4.09 -1.39 -13.23
C LEU A 60 4.17 -2.33 -14.44
N THR A 61 3.60 -3.52 -14.28
CA THR A 61 3.51 -4.53 -15.33
C THR A 61 2.08 -4.60 -15.89
N ALA A 62 1.90 -5.25 -17.04
CA ALA A 62 0.57 -5.63 -17.48
C ALA A 62 -0.13 -6.47 -16.39
N ALA A 63 -1.46 -6.30 -16.30
CA ALA A 63 -2.31 -7.05 -15.38
C ALA A 63 -2.45 -8.53 -15.79
#